data_AF-A0A1Y1CK15-F1
#
_entry.id   AF-A0A1Y1CK15-F1
#
_cell.length_a   1.000
_cell.length_b   1.000
_cell.length_c   1.000
_cell.angle_alpha   90.00
_cell.angle_beta   90.00
_cell.angle_gamma   90.00
#
_symmetry.space_group_name_H-M   'P 1'
#
loop_
_entity.id
_entity.type
_entity.pdbx_description
1 polymer ?
#
loop_
_entity_poly.entity_id
_entity_poly.type
_entity_poly.pdbx_seq_one_letter_code
_entity_poly.pdbx_strand_id
1 'polypeptide(L)'
;MYLNDESKELKDIAIDESDVGPIVAALQMVFLDSLLQASQEIREYQIHTLCPIQLHEGILKSDTTNTYINSWYHNGFSTHGLIDNYIYQYGIDLDSIGNNQYKYKSKIGINYMALASELKKLPFVLDATSSSCIGDGSQIEIIDNTSDYIHLIYSYGWGDCPAGCIKRHYWEIGVYGSGIVELIAESGNNLP
;
A
#
# COMPACT_ATOMS: atom_id res chain seq x y z
N MET A 1 -23.86 -2.01 -9.54
CA MET A 1 -22.64 -2.81 -9.69
C MET A 1 -22.04 -2.44 -11.04
N TYR A 2 -21.33 -1.31 -11.09
CA TYR A 2 -20.52 -0.94 -12.24
C TYR A 2 -19.10 -1.34 -11.85
N LEU A 3 -18.69 -2.52 -12.30
CA LEU A 3 -17.28 -2.87 -12.35
C LEU A 3 -16.75 -2.11 -13.58
N ASN A 4 -16.11 -0.96 -13.37
CA ASN A 4 -15.24 -0.40 -14.39
C ASN A 4 -14.02 -1.34 -14.48
N ASP A 5 -13.87 -2.04 -15.61
CA ASP A 5 -12.55 -2.37 -16.15
C ASP A 5 -11.78 -1.02 -16.26
N GLU A 6 -10.57 -0.80 -15.75
CA GLU A 6 -9.44 -1.68 -15.51
C GLU A 6 -8.59 -1.19 -14.31
N SER A 7 -8.88 -1.61 -13.08
CA SER A 7 -7.80 -1.67 -12.07
C SER A 7 -7.01 -2.94 -12.34
N LYS A 8 -6.05 -2.88 -13.27
CA LYS A 8 -5.18 -4.01 -13.57
C LYS A 8 -4.43 -4.40 -12.29
N GLU A 9 -4.63 -5.63 -11.83
CA GLU A 9 -3.85 -6.15 -10.71
C GLU A 9 -2.36 -6.14 -11.10
N LEU A 10 -1.55 -5.40 -10.35
CA LEU A 10 -0.11 -5.37 -10.53
C LEU A 10 0.45 -6.71 -10.09
N LYS A 11 1.09 -7.42 -11.01
CA LYS A 11 1.68 -8.75 -10.76
C LYS A 11 3.19 -8.71 -10.60
N ASP A 12 3.79 -7.59 -10.98
CA ASP A 12 5.23 -7.38 -10.88
C ASP A 12 5.60 -6.92 -9.47
N ILE A 13 6.77 -7.35 -8.99
CA ILE A 13 7.31 -6.94 -7.68
C ILE A 13 7.67 -5.46 -7.71
N ALA A 14 8.31 -5.01 -8.80
CA ALA A 14 8.55 -3.60 -9.03
C ALA A 14 7.22 -2.90 -9.34
N ILE A 15 7.02 -1.73 -8.75
CA ILE A 15 5.91 -0.85 -9.08
C ILE A 15 6.41 0.05 -10.22
N ASP A 16 5.86 -0.13 -11.42
CA ASP A 16 6.20 0.72 -12.56
C ASP A 16 5.64 2.13 -12.35
N GLU A 17 6.47 3.14 -12.59
CA GLU A 17 6.05 4.54 -12.50
C GLU A 17 4.94 4.85 -13.51
N SER A 18 4.89 4.16 -14.66
CA SER A 18 3.79 4.35 -15.62
C SER A 18 2.43 3.93 -15.07
N ASP A 19 2.42 2.96 -14.14
CA ASP A 19 1.18 2.42 -13.58
C ASP A 19 0.62 3.32 -12.46
N VAL A 20 1.48 4.05 -11.76
CA VAL A 20 1.10 4.86 -10.57
C VAL A 20 1.29 6.36 -10.76
N GLY A 21 2.03 6.80 -11.76
CA GLY A 21 2.38 8.21 -12.00
C GLY A 21 1.18 9.15 -12.06
N PRO A 22 0.12 8.85 -12.85
CA PRO A 22 -1.09 9.66 -12.88
C PRO A 22 -1.77 9.76 -11.51
N ILE A 23 -1.80 8.67 -10.75
CA ILE A 23 -2.40 8.62 -9.42
C ILE A 23 -1.59 9.48 -8.45
N VAL A 24 -0.26 9.33 -8.43
CA VAL A 24 0.64 10.13 -7.59
C VAL A 24 0.50 11.62 -7.91
N ALA A 25 0.43 11.97 -9.20
CA ALA A 25 0.22 13.35 -9.62
C ALA A 25 -1.12 13.90 -9.12
N ALA A 26 -2.22 13.12 -9.21
CA ALA A 26 -3.52 13.56 -8.70
C ALA A 26 -3.51 13.76 -7.18
N LEU A 27 -2.91 12.82 -6.42
CA LEU A 27 -2.75 12.98 -4.96
C LEU A 27 -1.96 14.24 -4.61
N GLN A 28 -0.91 14.55 -5.37
CA GLN A 28 -0.13 15.79 -5.20
C GLN A 28 -0.94 17.04 -5.53
N MET A 29 -1.76 17.03 -6.58
CA MET A 29 -2.63 18.16 -6.93
C MET A 29 -3.60 18.47 -5.80
N VAL A 30 -4.30 17.47 -5.26
CA VAL A 30 -5.19 17.66 -4.10
C VAL A 30 -4.41 18.20 -2.91
N PHE A 31 -3.24 17.62 -2.61
CA PHE A 31 -2.42 18.03 -1.48
C PHE A 31 -1.86 19.45 -1.64
N LEU A 32 -1.60 19.93 -2.84
CA LEU A 32 -1.03 21.26 -3.09
C LEU A 32 -2.09 22.34 -3.34
N ASP A 33 -3.34 21.97 -3.58
CA ASP A 33 -4.42 22.94 -3.76
C ASP A 33 -4.63 23.76 -2.46
N SER A 34 -4.42 25.06 -2.57
CA SER A 34 -4.56 26.01 -1.46
C SER A 34 -5.89 26.75 -1.45
N LEU A 35 -6.68 26.64 -2.52
CA LEU A 35 -7.95 27.34 -2.71
C LEU A 35 -9.13 26.51 -2.22
N LEU A 36 -9.05 25.18 -2.36
CA LEU A 36 -10.10 24.26 -1.92
C LEU A 36 -10.02 24.00 -0.40
N GLN A 37 -11.11 24.29 0.32
CA GLN A 37 -11.21 24.04 1.76
C GLN A 37 -10.98 22.56 2.11
N ALA A 38 -11.58 21.64 1.34
CA ALA A 38 -11.38 20.19 1.52
C ALA A 38 -9.90 19.80 1.46
N SER A 39 -9.11 20.38 0.56
CA SER A 39 -7.67 20.13 0.49
C SER A 39 -6.92 20.62 1.73
N GLN A 40 -7.37 21.71 2.36
CA GLN A 40 -6.79 22.19 3.62
C GLN A 40 -7.07 21.20 4.76
N GLU A 41 -8.31 20.72 4.87
CA GLU A 41 -8.73 19.74 5.88
C GLU A 41 -8.04 18.39 5.70
N ILE A 42 -7.96 17.89 4.46
CA ILE A 42 -7.23 16.66 4.12
C ILE A 42 -5.77 16.73 4.62
N ARG A 43 -5.12 17.89 4.47
CA ARG A 43 -3.76 18.11 5.00
C ARG A 43 -3.72 18.19 6.51
N GLU A 44 -4.64 18.94 7.11
CA GLU A 44 -4.71 19.14 8.56
C GLU A 44 -4.89 17.82 9.31
N TYR A 45 -5.79 16.97 8.84
CA TYR A 45 -6.05 15.64 9.40
C TYR A 45 -5.08 14.56 8.90
N GLN A 46 -4.07 14.93 8.11
CA GLN A 46 -3.03 14.03 7.60
C GLN A 46 -3.59 12.76 6.95
N ILE A 47 -4.62 12.90 6.11
CA ILE A 47 -5.30 11.73 5.50
C ILE A 47 -4.32 10.99 4.60
N HIS A 48 -4.21 9.68 4.83
CA HIS A 48 -3.38 8.74 4.09
C HIS A 48 -4.14 7.42 3.90
N THR A 49 -3.64 6.56 3.01
CA THR A 49 -4.16 5.19 2.88
C THR A 49 -4.01 4.43 4.20
N LEU A 50 -4.97 3.59 4.55
CA LEU A 50 -5.03 2.90 5.84
C LEU A 50 -3.79 2.02 6.12
N CYS A 51 -3.24 1.38 5.08
CA CYS A 51 -2.22 0.36 5.22
C CYS A 51 -0.97 0.59 4.36
N PRO A 52 -0.19 1.66 4.59
CA PRO A 52 1.03 1.89 3.80
C PRO A 52 2.08 0.78 4.01
N ILE A 53 2.00 0.09 5.15
CA ILE A 53 2.94 -0.98 5.54
C ILE A 53 2.91 -2.18 4.58
N GLN A 54 1.83 -2.40 3.82
CA GLN A 54 1.76 -3.49 2.84
C GLN A 54 2.73 -3.29 1.67
N LEU A 55 3.27 -2.10 1.47
CA LEU A 55 4.28 -1.86 0.43
C LEU A 55 5.72 -2.10 0.93
N HIS A 56 5.89 -2.38 2.21
CA HIS A 56 7.21 -2.35 2.86
C HIS A 56 7.55 -3.61 3.65
N GLU A 57 6.58 -4.45 3.98
CA GLU A 57 6.85 -5.68 4.71
C GLU A 57 5.80 -6.78 4.50
N GLY A 58 6.23 -7.99 4.87
CA GLY A 58 5.40 -9.17 4.90
C GLY A 58 5.92 -10.21 5.91
N ILE A 59 5.19 -11.32 6.02
CA ILE A 59 5.55 -12.45 6.88
C ILE A 59 5.86 -13.66 6.01
N LEU A 60 7.03 -14.26 6.22
CA LEU A 60 7.49 -15.49 5.59
C LEU A 60 7.60 -16.58 6.63
N LYS A 61 7.10 -17.77 6.32
CA LYS A 61 7.28 -18.99 7.12
C LYS A 61 8.19 -19.94 6.37
N SER A 62 9.30 -20.34 6.99
CA SER A 62 10.29 -21.20 6.35
C SER A 62 10.14 -22.65 6.76
N ASP A 63 10.54 -23.55 5.86
CA ASP A 63 10.88 -24.92 6.21
C ASP A 63 12.21 -24.92 6.98
N THR A 64 12.25 -25.58 8.14
CA THR A 64 13.45 -25.65 8.99
C THR A 64 14.53 -26.58 8.46
N THR A 65 14.21 -27.42 7.48
CA THR A 65 15.13 -28.41 6.93
C THR A 65 16.08 -27.82 5.88
N ASN A 66 15.84 -26.58 5.44
CA ASN A 66 16.64 -25.89 4.43
C ASN A 66 17.49 -24.75 5.03
N THR A 67 18.67 -24.51 4.47
CA THR A 67 19.63 -23.50 4.97
C THR A 67 19.50 -22.11 4.35
N TYR A 68 18.78 -21.95 3.24
CA TYR A 68 18.71 -20.70 2.48
C TYR A 68 18.12 -19.54 3.28
N ILE A 69 16.98 -19.75 3.96
CA ILE A 69 16.37 -18.70 4.79
C ILE A 69 17.22 -18.39 6.02
N ASN A 70 17.86 -19.40 6.63
CA ASN A 70 18.80 -19.19 7.73
C ASN A 70 20.03 -18.38 7.29
N SER A 71 20.57 -18.66 6.11
CA SER A 71 21.65 -17.85 5.54
C SER A 71 21.21 -16.42 5.29
N TRP A 72 20.02 -16.22 4.71
CA TRP A 72 19.49 -14.88 4.48
C TRP A 72 19.38 -14.11 5.79
N TYR A 73 18.76 -14.71 6.81
CA TYR A 73 18.58 -14.07 8.10
C TYR A 73 19.90 -13.68 8.79
N HIS A 74 20.92 -14.55 8.76
CA HIS A 74 22.17 -14.29 9.46
C HIS A 74 23.18 -13.47 8.68
N ASN A 75 23.17 -13.59 7.35
CA ASN A 75 24.25 -13.08 6.50
C ASN A 75 23.79 -12.00 5.52
N GLY A 76 22.49 -11.76 5.37
CA GLY A 76 21.95 -10.86 4.36
C GLY A 76 22.00 -11.43 2.93
N PHE A 77 22.25 -12.73 2.76
CA PHE A 77 22.16 -13.45 1.48
C PHE A 77 21.78 -14.90 1.72
N SER A 78 20.99 -15.49 0.83
CA SER A 78 20.40 -16.81 1.00
C SER A 78 21.21 -17.93 0.35
N THR A 79 22.21 -17.66 -0.49
CA THR A 79 22.91 -18.65 -1.35
C THR A 79 22.01 -19.34 -2.39
N HIS A 80 20.84 -18.75 -2.64
CA HIS A 80 19.87 -19.22 -3.63
C HIS A 80 19.66 -18.08 -4.62
N GLY A 81 20.18 -18.23 -5.84
CA GLY A 81 20.33 -17.12 -6.79
C GLY A 81 19.07 -16.29 -7.02
N LEU A 82 17.89 -16.92 -7.06
CA LEU A 82 16.63 -16.18 -7.20
C LEU A 82 16.31 -15.28 -6.00
N ILE A 83 16.54 -15.77 -4.78
CA ILE A 83 16.31 -14.97 -3.57
C ILE A 83 17.39 -13.89 -3.47
N ASP A 84 18.65 -14.23 -3.73
CA ASP A 84 19.76 -13.26 -3.71
C ASP A 84 19.52 -12.12 -4.71
N ASN A 85 18.91 -12.41 -5.86
CA ASN A 85 18.46 -11.37 -6.79
C ASN A 85 17.40 -10.45 -6.17
N TYR A 86 16.39 -10.99 -5.50
CA TYR A 86 15.37 -10.17 -4.83
C TYR A 86 15.95 -9.35 -3.67
N ILE A 87 16.83 -9.95 -2.86
CA ILE A 87 17.54 -9.26 -1.77
C ILE A 87 18.32 -8.08 -2.32
N TYR A 88 19.13 -8.30 -3.36
CA TYR A 88 19.98 -7.27 -3.93
C TYR A 88 19.16 -6.18 -4.64
N GLN A 89 18.18 -6.57 -5.45
CA GLN A 89 17.39 -5.63 -6.25
C GLN A 89 16.50 -4.73 -5.39
N TYR A 90 15.90 -5.29 -4.34
CA TYR A 90 14.89 -4.57 -3.54
C TYR A 90 15.35 -4.24 -2.12
N GLY A 91 16.56 -4.65 -1.72
CA GLY A 91 17.12 -4.39 -0.40
C GLY A 91 16.29 -5.01 0.73
N ILE A 92 15.97 -6.31 0.60
CA ILE A 92 15.06 -6.99 1.53
C ILE A 92 15.83 -7.64 2.68
N ASP A 93 15.50 -7.22 3.90
CA ASP A 93 16.05 -7.76 5.15
C ASP A 93 15.05 -8.70 5.83
N LEU A 94 15.55 -9.61 6.69
CA LEU A 94 14.74 -10.47 7.54
C LEU A 94 14.92 -10.14 9.02
N ASP A 95 13.80 -10.06 9.75
CA ASP A 95 13.77 -10.11 11.22
C ASP A 95 13.03 -11.36 11.67
N SER A 96 13.60 -12.14 12.61
CA SER A 96 12.91 -13.28 13.18
C SER A 96 11.77 -12.83 14.09
N ILE A 97 10.58 -13.42 13.90
CA ILE A 97 9.42 -13.25 14.81
C ILE A 97 9.11 -14.55 15.57
N GLY A 98 10.05 -15.50 15.57
CA GLY A 98 9.94 -16.81 16.24
C GLY A 98 9.18 -17.85 15.42
N ASN A 99 9.20 -19.11 15.87
CA ASN A 99 8.46 -20.22 15.24
C ASN A 99 8.72 -20.38 13.72
N ASN A 100 9.97 -20.15 13.28
CA ASN A 100 10.40 -20.19 11.88
C ASN A 100 9.63 -19.22 10.97
N GLN A 101 9.19 -18.12 11.56
CA GLN A 101 8.59 -17.01 10.85
C GLN A 101 9.54 -15.81 10.89
N TYR A 102 9.56 -15.11 9.78
CA TYR A 102 10.40 -13.95 9.56
C TYR A 102 9.55 -12.83 9.00
N LYS A 103 9.71 -11.64 9.53
CA LYS A 103 9.27 -10.43 8.85
C LYS A 103 10.30 -10.11 7.78
N TYR A 104 9.89 -10.05 6.52
CA TYR A 104 10.74 -9.58 5.43
C TYR A 104 10.35 -8.16 5.07
N LYS A 105 11.33 -7.25 4.96
CA LYS A 105 11.07 -5.80 4.86
C LYS A 105 12.05 -5.08 3.92
N SER A 106 11.59 -3.99 3.29
CA SER A 106 12.38 -3.16 2.38
C SER A 106 12.16 -1.68 2.70
N LYS A 107 13.21 -0.87 2.48
CA LYS A 107 13.11 0.59 2.64
C LYS A 107 12.30 1.24 1.53
N ILE A 108 12.36 0.69 0.33
CA ILE A 108 11.57 1.14 -0.82
C ILE A 108 10.20 0.46 -0.81
N GLY A 109 9.19 1.15 -1.33
CA GLY A 109 7.87 0.59 -1.54
C GLY A 109 7.88 -0.33 -2.76
N ILE A 110 7.48 -1.59 -2.58
CA ILE A 110 7.34 -2.58 -3.65
C ILE A 110 6.00 -3.31 -3.49
N ASN A 111 5.61 -4.06 -4.52
CA ASN A 111 4.43 -4.89 -4.45
C ASN A 111 4.73 -6.18 -3.65
N TYR A 112 4.54 -6.12 -2.32
CA TYR A 112 4.75 -7.28 -1.45
C TYR A 112 3.78 -8.42 -1.71
N MET A 113 2.61 -8.17 -2.30
CA MET A 113 1.69 -9.23 -2.70
C MET A 113 2.31 -10.06 -3.84
N ALA A 114 2.90 -9.40 -4.84
CA ALA A 114 3.65 -10.07 -5.91
C ALA A 114 4.89 -10.80 -5.36
N LEU A 115 5.69 -10.15 -4.49
CA LEU A 115 6.86 -10.77 -3.87
C LEU A 115 6.48 -12.01 -3.05
N ALA A 116 5.41 -11.93 -2.25
CA ALA A 116 4.88 -13.05 -1.49
C ALA A 116 4.48 -14.22 -2.40
N SER A 117 3.83 -13.92 -3.53
CA SER A 117 3.44 -14.91 -4.53
C SER A 117 4.66 -15.62 -5.14
N GLU A 118 5.74 -14.88 -5.46
CA GLU A 118 6.98 -15.48 -5.96
C GLU A 118 7.69 -16.32 -4.89
N LEU A 119 7.77 -15.83 -3.64
CA LEU A 119 8.38 -16.56 -2.53
C LEU A 119 7.64 -17.88 -2.24
N LYS A 120 6.30 -17.88 -2.29
CA LYS A 120 5.45 -19.07 -2.11
C LYS A 120 5.71 -20.20 -3.11
N LYS A 121 6.28 -19.90 -4.28
CA LYS A 121 6.61 -20.93 -5.29
C LYS A 121 7.86 -21.73 -4.91
N LEU A 122 8.65 -21.26 -3.94
CA LEU A 122 9.87 -21.93 -3.51
C LEU A 122 9.55 -23.09 -2.55
N PRO A 123 10.09 -24.30 -2.77
CA PRO A 123 9.70 -25.48 -2.00
C PRO A 123 10.06 -25.42 -0.51
N PHE A 124 10.97 -24.53 -0.13
CA PHE A 124 11.42 -24.32 1.26
C PHE A 124 10.76 -23.10 1.94
N VAL A 125 9.82 -22.44 1.26
CA VAL A 125 8.95 -21.41 1.83
C VAL A 125 7.58 -22.04 2.05
N LEU A 126 7.20 -22.24 3.31
CA LEU A 126 5.93 -22.85 3.68
C LEU A 126 4.75 -21.90 3.46
N ASP A 127 4.98 -20.60 3.70
CA ASP A 127 4.01 -19.54 3.45
C ASP A 127 4.74 -18.19 3.31
N ALA A 128 4.11 -17.26 2.60
CA ALA A 128 4.52 -15.86 2.54
C ALA A 128 3.30 -14.96 2.27
N THR A 129 3.19 -13.85 2.99
CA THR A 129 2.12 -12.86 2.81
C THR A 129 2.70 -11.46 2.87
N SER A 130 2.05 -10.48 2.24
CA SER A 130 2.25 -9.08 2.61
C SER A 130 1.66 -8.83 4.00
N SER A 131 2.14 -7.80 4.69
CA SER A 131 1.54 -7.39 5.97
C SER A 131 0.10 -6.91 5.75
N SER A 132 -0.70 -6.96 6.81
CA SER A 132 -2.05 -6.40 6.87
C SER A 132 -2.15 -5.40 8.02
N CYS A 133 -3.00 -4.39 7.91
CA CYS A 133 -3.36 -3.54 9.04
C CYS A 133 -4.49 -4.19 9.82
N ILE A 134 -4.50 -3.94 11.12
CA ILE A 134 -5.63 -4.26 12.00
C ILE A 134 -6.29 -2.94 12.39
N GLY A 135 -7.61 -2.94 12.42
CA GLY A 135 -8.40 -1.74 12.71
C GLY A 135 -8.71 -0.94 11.47
N ASP A 136 -9.04 0.32 11.70
CA ASP A 136 -9.60 1.23 10.71
C ASP A 136 -9.03 2.65 10.93
N GLY A 137 -9.31 3.57 10.02
CA GLY A 137 -8.75 4.91 10.10
C GLY A 137 -9.08 5.75 8.88
N SER A 138 -8.15 6.65 8.57
CA SER A 138 -8.13 7.39 7.32
C SER A 138 -7.88 6.46 6.14
N GLN A 139 -8.48 6.78 5.01
CA GLN A 139 -8.32 6.01 3.78
C GLN A 139 -8.44 6.94 2.58
N ILE A 140 -7.72 6.58 1.51
CA ILE A 140 -7.85 7.18 0.19
C ILE A 140 -8.21 6.06 -0.78
N GLU A 141 -9.30 6.23 -1.52
CA GLU A 141 -9.80 5.26 -2.48
C GLU A 141 -9.89 5.90 -3.87
N ILE A 142 -9.62 5.12 -4.92
CA ILE A 142 -9.82 5.54 -6.31
C ILE A 142 -11.10 4.88 -6.78
N ILE A 143 -12.06 5.69 -7.20
CA ILE A 143 -13.38 5.22 -7.68
C ILE A 143 -13.39 5.11 -9.20
N ASP A 144 -12.75 6.07 -9.87
CA ASP A 144 -12.60 6.09 -11.31
C ASP A 144 -11.25 6.68 -11.70
N ASN A 145 -10.68 6.18 -12.79
CA ASN A 145 -9.39 6.59 -13.31
C ASN A 145 -9.40 6.48 -14.84
N THR A 146 -9.65 7.60 -15.50
CA THR A 146 -9.57 7.76 -16.95
C THR A 146 -8.30 8.54 -17.32
N SER A 147 -8.03 8.65 -18.62
CA SER A 147 -6.86 9.40 -19.11
C SER A 147 -6.86 10.89 -18.74
N ASP A 148 -8.01 11.46 -18.43
CA ASP A 148 -8.23 12.90 -18.22
C ASP A 148 -8.90 13.24 -16.89
N TYR A 149 -9.24 12.24 -16.08
CA TYR A 149 -9.98 12.44 -14.84
C TYR A 149 -9.70 11.31 -13.84
N ILE A 150 -9.45 11.69 -12.58
CA ILE A 150 -9.32 10.75 -11.46
C ILE A 150 -10.31 11.16 -10.37
N HIS A 151 -11.15 10.21 -9.97
CA HIS A 151 -12.09 10.38 -8.87
C HIS A 151 -11.54 9.71 -7.60
N LEU A 152 -11.24 10.53 -6.59
CA LEU A 152 -10.70 10.11 -5.31
C LEU A 152 -11.74 10.28 -4.20
N ILE A 153 -11.85 9.30 -3.31
CA ILE A 153 -12.53 9.47 -2.02
C ILE A 153 -11.48 9.53 -0.93
N TYR A 154 -11.43 10.66 -0.24
CA TYR A 154 -10.71 10.81 1.01
C TYR A 154 -11.67 10.55 2.16
N SER A 155 -11.22 9.83 3.18
CA SER A 155 -11.98 9.69 4.41
C SER A 155 -11.10 9.84 5.63
N TYR A 156 -11.65 10.47 6.67
CA TYR A 156 -11.04 10.59 7.99
C TYR A 156 -11.91 9.83 9.00
N GLY A 157 -11.36 8.78 9.60
CA GLY A 157 -12.03 7.98 10.63
C GLY A 157 -11.49 8.28 12.02
N TRP A 158 -12.39 8.45 13.01
CA TRP A 158 -11.98 8.68 14.41
C TRP A 158 -12.96 8.08 15.43
N GLY A 159 -12.55 8.09 16.70
CA GLY A 159 -13.27 7.43 17.80
C GLY A 159 -12.67 6.05 18.09
N ASP A 160 -13.48 4.99 17.99
CA ASP A 160 -13.03 3.61 18.21
C ASP A 160 -12.53 2.96 16.91
N CYS A 161 -11.33 3.32 16.50
CA CYS A 161 -10.73 2.81 15.26
C CYS A 161 -10.16 1.38 15.33
N PRO A 162 -9.69 0.84 16.48
CA PRO A 162 -9.35 -0.58 16.58
C PRO A 162 -10.51 -1.53 16.23
N ALA A 163 -11.76 -1.10 16.46
CA ALA A 163 -12.97 -1.87 16.16
C ALA A 163 -13.72 -1.42 14.88
N GLY A 164 -13.16 -0.47 14.11
CA GLY A 164 -13.86 0.19 13.01
C GLY A 164 -14.37 1.56 13.45
N CYS A 165 -13.73 2.63 12.98
CA CYS A 165 -13.96 3.99 13.48
C CYS A 165 -15.46 4.33 13.50
N ILE A 166 -15.99 4.67 14.68
CA ILE A 166 -17.43 4.94 14.85
C ILE A 166 -17.91 6.25 14.22
N LYS A 167 -16.97 7.13 13.85
CA LYS A 167 -17.22 8.37 13.13
C LYS A 167 -16.33 8.43 11.92
N ARG A 168 -16.88 8.97 10.83
CA ARG A 168 -16.15 9.17 9.59
C ARG A 168 -16.68 10.35 8.81
N HIS A 169 -15.77 11.10 8.21
CA HIS A 169 -16.05 12.18 7.28
C HIS A 169 -15.43 11.83 5.92
N TYR A 170 -16.09 12.22 4.83
CA TYR A 170 -15.70 11.90 3.46
C TYR A 170 -15.66 13.14 2.58
N TRP A 171 -14.65 13.21 1.72
CA TRP A 171 -14.54 14.17 0.63
C TRP A 171 -14.37 13.40 -0.68
N GLU A 172 -15.31 13.60 -1.60
CA GLU A 172 -15.23 13.12 -2.98
C GLU A 172 -14.57 14.20 -3.83
N ILE A 173 -13.41 13.91 -4.40
CA ILE A 173 -12.57 14.87 -5.10
C ILE A 173 -12.37 14.41 -6.55
N GLY A 174 -12.71 15.29 -7.48
CA GLY A 174 -12.40 15.15 -8.90
C GLY A 174 -11.11 15.86 -9.24
N VAL A 175 -10.17 15.15 -9.87
CA VAL A 175 -8.93 15.72 -10.39
C VAL A 175 -8.92 15.59 -11.90
N TYR A 176 -8.97 16.73 -12.59
CA TYR A 176 -8.99 16.77 -14.05
C TYR A 176 -7.58 16.94 -14.62
N GLY A 177 -7.32 16.38 -15.80
CA GLY A 177 -6.03 16.49 -16.49
C GLY A 177 -5.61 17.92 -16.85
N SER A 178 -6.54 18.88 -16.75
CA SER A 178 -6.27 20.32 -16.83
C SER A 178 -5.58 20.90 -15.58
N GLY A 179 -5.45 20.11 -14.51
CA GLY A 179 -4.92 20.52 -13.21
C GLY A 179 -5.98 21.15 -12.29
N ILE A 180 -7.27 21.04 -12.63
CA ILE A 180 -8.37 21.49 -11.78
C ILE A 180 -8.66 20.41 -10.74
N VAL A 181 -8.77 20.83 -9.48
CA VAL A 181 -9.25 20.02 -8.36
C VAL A 181 -10.63 20.54 -7.95
N GLU A 182 -11.61 19.64 -7.85
CA GLU A 182 -12.99 19.97 -7.55
C GLU A 182 -13.52 19.09 -6.41
N LEU A 183 -14.21 19.69 -5.44
CA LEU A 183 -15.01 18.96 -4.47
C LEU A 183 -16.35 18.59 -5.12
N ILE A 184 -16.57 17.30 -5.32
CA ILE A 184 -17.79 16.73 -5.90
C ILE A 184 -18.87 16.63 -4.82
N ALA A 185 -18.49 16.06 -3.67
CA ALA A 185 -19.38 15.87 -2.54
C ALA A 185 -18.60 15.82 -1.23
N GLU A 186 -19.27 16.22 -0.15
CA GLU A 186 -18.77 16.14 1.22
C GLU A 186 -19.88 15.51 2.07
N SER A 187 -19.52 14.53 2.90
CA SER A 187 -20.52 13.79 3.67
C SER A 187 -19.96 13.14 4.93
N GLY A 188 -20.85 12.60 5.77
CA GLY A 188 -20.50 11.90 7.00
C GLY A 188 -20.69 12.75 8.26
N ASN A 189 -19.90 12.46 9.28
CA ASN A 189 -19.94 13.17 10.56
C ASN A 189 -19.24 14.52 10.47
N ASN A 190 -19.68 15.49 11.27
CA ASN A 190 -18.93 16.75 11.44
C ASN A 190 -17.53 16.45 11.97
N LEU A 191 -16.53 17.12 11.40
CA LEU A 191 -15.14 17.04 11.84
C LEU A 191 -15.01 17.42 13.32
N PRO A 192 -14.10 16.76 14.07
CA PRO A 192 -13.90 16.98 15.50
C PRO A 192 -13.19 18.29 15.83
#